data_AF-E2NJ90-F1
#
_entry.id   AF-E2NJ90-F1
#
_cell.length_a   1.000
_cell.length_b   1.000
_cell.length_c   1.000
_cell.angle_alpha   90.00
_cell.angle_beta   90.00
_cell.angle_gamma   90.00
#
_symmetry.space_group_name_H-M   'P 1'
#
loop_
_entity.id
_entity.type
_entity.pdbx_description
1 polymer ?
#
loop_
_entity_poly.entity_id
_entity_poly.type
_entity_poly.pdbx_seq_one_letter_code
_entity_poly.pdbx_strand_id
1 'polypeptide(L)' 'KLNGIAAGISYNPTFAPELRMIAEYDSKDFALGATYLLLKHLHIQVELQKMKYFTGGLCFQFRLK' A
#
# COMPACT_ATOMS: atom_id res chain seq x y z
N LYS A 1 23.65 2.20 18.44
CA LYS A 1 22.31 2.73 18.83
C LYS A 1 21.29 1.83 18.15
N LEU A 2 20.46 1.11 18.91
CA LEU A 2 19.71 -0.07 18.45
C LEU A 2 19.09 0.12 17.07
N ASN A 3 19.36 -0.83 16.18
CA ASN A 3 18.69 -0.99 14.90
C ASN A 3 17.19 -1.08 15.18
N GLY A 4 16.44 -0.11 14.65
CA GLY A 4 15.04 0.12 14.99
C GLY A 4 14.20 -1.14 14.84
N ILE A 5 13.24 -1.33 15.74
CA ILE A 5 12.18 -2.33 15.53
C ILE A 5 11.39 -1.88 14.31
N ALA A 6 11.35 -2.72 13.28
CA ALA A 6 10.46 -2.57 12.14
C ALA A 6 9.24 -3.48 12.37
N ALA A 7 8.06 -2.88 12.44
CA ALA A 7 6.80 -3.58 12.62
C ALA A 7 5.85 -3.22 11.47
N GLY A 8 5.41 -4.22 10.70
CA GLY A 8 4.46 -4.06 9.61
C GLY A 8 3.11 -4.66 9.95
N ILE A 9 2.03 -3.95 9.67
CA ILE A 9 0.65 -4.43 9.74
C ILE A 9 0.07 -4.36 8.33
N SER A 10 -0.29 -5.52 7.78
CA SER A 10 -1.06 -5.60 6.54
C SER A 10 -2.50 -5.98 6.86
N TYR A 11 -3.46 -5.16 6.46
CA TYR A 11 -4.87 -5.42 6.63
C TYR A 11 -5.55 -5.61 5.27
N ASN A 12 -6.28 -6.70 5.12
CA ASN A 12 -7.09 -6.98 3.94
C ASN A 12 -8.50 -7.39 4.41
N PRO A 13 -9.53 -6.57 4.17
CA PRO A 13 -10.89 -6.89 4.58
C PRO A 13 -11.46 -8.01 3.72
N THR A 14 -12.08 -9.00 4.35
CA THR A 14 -12.70 -10.16 3.65
C THR A 14 -13.83 -9.76 2.71
N PHE A 15 -14.52 -8.63 2.99
CA PHE A 15 -15.60 -8.10 2.14
C PHE A 15 -15.09 -7.40 0.88
N ALA A 16 -13.85 -6.90 0.90
CA ALA A 16 -13.21 -6.25 -0.23
C ALA A 16 -11.75 -6.73 -0.30
N PRO A 17 -11.50 -7.97 -0.77
CA PRO A 17 -10.15 -8.51 -0.92
C PRO A 17 -9.28 -7.64 -1.83
N GLU A 18 -9.93 -6.82 -2.64
CA GLU A 18 -9.33 -5.84 -3.52
C GLU A 18 -8.71 -4.63 -2.82
N LEU A 19 -9.09 -4.34 -1.57
CA LEU A 19 -8.49 -3.28 -0.75
C LEU A 19 -7.44 -3.89 0.18
N ARG A 20 -6.17 -3.56 0.00
CA ARG A 20 -5.08 -3.97 0.89
C ARG A 20 -4.44 -2.74 1.48
N MET A 21 -4.49 -2.61 2.80
CA MET A 21 -3.78 -1.56 3.51
C MET A 21 -2.54 -2.15 4.17
N ILE A 22 -1.44 -1.42 4.14
CA ILE A 22 -0.16 -1.80 4.72
C ILE A 22 0.38 -0.60 5.49
N ALA A 23 0.74 -0.82 6.75
CA ALA A 23 1.31 0.20 7.60
C ALA A 23 2.58 -0.39 8.20
N GLU A 24 3.73 0.13 7.79
CA GLU A 24 5.03 -0.25 8.30
C GLU A 24 5.57 0.88 9.17
N TYR A 25 5.88 0.55 10.41
CA TYR A 25 6.54 1.43 11.34
C TYR A 25 7.96 0.91 11.56
N ASP A 26 8.93 1.55 10.93
CA ASP A 26 10.32 1.44 11.32
C ASP A 26 10.61 2.53 12.38
N SER A 27 11.42 2.20 13.38
CA SER A 27 11.77 3.12 14.47
C SER A 27 12.38 4.46 14.03
N LYS A 28 12.77 4.60 12.75
CA LYS A 28 13.14 5.89 12.12
C LYS A 28 12.10 6.44 11.15
N ASP A 29 11.30 5.60 10.52
CA ASP A 29 10.59 5.90 9.29
C ASP A 29 9.23 5.20 9.26
N PHE A 30 8.16 5.97 9.08
CA PHE A 30 6.80 5.43 8.98
C PHE A 30 6.38 5.34 7.51
N ALA A 31 6.03 4.15 7.04
CA ALA A 31 5.49 3.92 5.71
C ALA A 31 4.03 3.45 5.78
N LEU A 32 3.18 4.07 4.97
CA LEU A 32 1.75 3.75 4.87
C LEU A 32 1.39 3.50 3.41
N GLY A 33 1.11 2.27 3.06
CA GLY A 33 0.55 1.89 1.78
C GLY A 33 -0.94 1.57 1.82
N ALA A 34 -1.62 1.87 0.73
CA ALA A 34 -2.92 1.31 0.43
C ALA A 34 -2.97 0.94 -1.05
N THR A 35 -3.44 -0.26 -1.33
CA THR A 35 -3.67 -0.77 -2.67
C THR A 35 -5.15 -1.05 -2.80
N TYR A 36 -5.73 -0.67 -3.93
CA TYR A 36 -7.13 -0.85 -4.22
C TYR A 36 -7.28 -1.36 -5.65
N LEU A 37 -7.88 -2.53 -5.80
CA LEU A 37 -8.16 -3.12 -7.10
C LEU A 37 -9.63 -2.87 -7.45
N LEU A 38 -9.92 -1.91 -8.32
CA LEU A 38 -11.28 -1.67 -8.77
C LEU A 38 -11.58 -2.57 -9.98
N LEU A 39 -12.54 -3.49 -9.82
CA LEU A 39 -13.13 -4.31 -10.90
C LEU A 39 -12.13 -5.26 -11.60
N LYS A 40 -11.02 -5.65 -10.97
CA LYS A 40 -9.87 -6.36 -11.59
C LYS A 40 -9.18 -5.67 -12.77
N HIS A 41 -9.64 -4.49 -13.20
CA HIS A 41 -9.12 -3.79 -14.37
C HIS A 41 -8.32 -2.55 -13.99
N LEU A 42 -8.57 -1.99 -12.81
CA LEU A 42 -7.92 -0.76 -12.36
C LEU A 42 -7.25 -1.03 -11.01
N HIS A 43 -5.94 -1.23 -11.02
CA HIS A 43 -5.11 -1.29 -9.83
C HIS A 43 -4.68 0.12 -9.44
N ILE A 44 -5.09 0.59 -8.27
CA ILE A 44 -4.64 1.84 -7.68
C ILE A 44 -3.73 1.46 -6.51
N GLN A 45 -2.52 1.98 -6.47
CA GLN A 45 -1.59 1.82 -5.38
C GLN A 45 -1.15 3.19 -4.91
N VAL A 46 -1.20 3.42 -3.61
CA VAL A 46 -0.65 4.62 -2.98
C VAL A 46 0.23 4.17 -1.83
N GLU A 47 1.34 4.85 -1.64
CA GLU A 47 2.32 4.56 -0.61
C GLU A 47 2.96 5.85 -0.13
N LEU A 48 2.87 6.12 1.16
CA LEU A 48 3.40 7.28 1.83
C LEU A 48 4.56 6.85 2.71
N GLN A 49 5.79 7.12 2.29
CA GLN A 49 6.97 6.82 3.07
C GLN A 49 7.44 8.05 3.85
N LYS A 50 7.82 7.84 5.12
CA LYS A 50 8.36 8.85 6.05
C LYS A 50 7.47 10.07 6.27
N MET A 51 6.16 9.96 6.01
CA MET A 51 5.23 11.10 5.87
C MET A 51 5.70 12.20 4.88
N LYS A 52 6.71 11.92 4.04
CA LYS A 52 7.41 12.91 3.22
C LYS A 52 7.34 12.58 1.74
N TYR A 53 7.38 11.29 1.42
CA TYR A 53 7.37 10.76 0.07
C TYR A 53 6.03 10.10 -0.16
N PHE A 54 5.07 10.90 -0.58
CA PHE A 54 3.83 10.39 -1.12
C PHE A 54 4.11 9.89 -2.54
N THR A 55 3.89 8.61 -2.75
CA THR A 55 4.06 7.92 -4.03
C THR A 55 2.75 7.22 -4.35
N GLY A 56 2.44 7.11 -5.63
CA GLY A 56 1.26 6.38 -6.04
C GLY A 56 1.32 6.05 -7.51
N GLY A 57 0.74 4.92 -7.86
CA GLY A 57 0.61 4.42 -9.21
C GLY A 57 -0.82 3.99 -9.46
N LEU A 58 -1.31 4.30 -10.65
CA LEU A 58 -2.52 3.70 -11.19
C LEU A 58 -2.12 2.83 -12.37
N CYS A 59 -2.37 1.54 -12.28
CA CYS A 59 -2.19 0.58 -13.35
C CYS A 59 -3.56 0.20 -13.87
N PHE A 60 -3.84 0.61 -15.11
CA PHE A 60 -5.04 0.19 -15.82
C PHE A 60 -4.68 -0.96 -16.75
N GLN A 61 -5.32 -2.11 -16.56
CA GLN A 61 -5.20 -3.25 -17.45
C GLN A 61 -6.31 -3.19 -18.50
N PHE A 62 -5.99 -2.67 -19.69
CA PHE A 62 -6.87 -2.77 -20.86
C PHE A 62 -6.58 -4.07 -21.60
N ARG A 63 -7.56 -4.97 -21.67
CA ARG A 63 -7.51 -6.13 -22.54
C ARG A 63 -8.07 -5.73 -23.90
N LEU A 64 -7.20 -5.53 -24.90
CA LEU A 64 -7.63 -5.46 -26.30
C LEU A 64 -8.11 -6.85 -26.74
N LYS A 65 -9.24 -6.87 -27.45
CA LYS A 65 -9.88 -8.07 -27.98
C LYS A 65 -9.41 -8.34 -29.40
#